data_AF-A0A833SM97-F1
#
_entry.id   AF-A0A833SM97-F1
#
_cell.length_a   1.000
_cell.length_b   1.000
_cell.length_c   1.000
_cell.angle_alpha   90.00
_cell.angle_beta   90.00
_cell.angle_gamma   90.00
#
_symmetry.space_group_name_H-M   'P 1'
#
loop_
_entity.id
_entity.type
_entity.pdbx_description
1 polymer ?
#
loop_
_entity_poly.entity_id
_entity_poly.type
_entity_poly.pdbx_seq_one_letter_code
_entity_poly.pdbx_strand_id
1 'polypeptide(L)'
;MAEMTDLVAGFSVWAVPEQSTSEELQNIINTYAQRLQTPSFLPHMTVLSGVKGLSAEEATAKLSELANSMRVLDVEIQTVTFKEELYFQCVFGLLKLTSDLLQAHGRAKEVGDSLEQEALLVIGSGC
;
A
#
# COMPACT_ATOMS: atom_id res chain seq x y z
N MET A 1 -11.62 28.89 -20.06
CA MET A 1 -10.54 28.86 -19.06
C MET A 1 -10.53 27.44 -18.52
N ALA A 2 -9.58 26.62 -18.97
CA ALA A 2 -9.50 25.23 -18.53
C ALA A 2 -9.08 25.24 -17.06
N GLU A 3 -9.90 24.66 -16.20
CA GLU A 3 -9.51 24.40 -14.82
C GLU A 3 -8.29 23.47 -14.85
N MET A 4 -7.23 23.90 -14.19
CA MET A 4 -6.03 23.11 -14.00
C MET A 4 -6.37 22.02 -12.98
N THR A 5 -6.97 20.93 -13.47
CA THR A 5 -7.15 19.69 -12.72
C THR A 5 -5.81 19.32 -12.10
N ASP A 6 -5.79 19.17 -10.77
CA ASP A 6 -4.65 18.70 -9.98
C ASP A 6 -3.88 17.62 -10.74
N LEU A 7 -2.67 17.96 -11.21
CA LEU A 7 -1.79 17.03 -11.90
C LEU A 7 -1.21 16.08 -10.85
N VAL A 8 -1.97 15.04 -10.49
CA VAL A 8 -1.49 13.98 -9.62
C VAL A 8 -0.63 13.02 -10.46
N ALA A 9 0.61 12.75 -10.02
CA ALA A 9 1.54 11.87 -10.72
C ALA A 9 1.05 10.41 -10.81
N GLY A 10 0.10 10.05 -9.94
CA GLY A 10 -0.59 8.77 -9.86
C GLY A 10 -1.00 8.47 -8.42
N PHE A 11 -1.83 7.44 -8.25
CA PHE A 11 -2.29 6.97 -6.96
C PHE A 11 -1.78 5.55 -6.67
N SER A 12 -1.68 5.22 -5.39
CA SER A 12 -1.54 3.85 -4.90
C SER A 12 -2.73 3.49 -4.04
N VAL A 13 -3.16 2.23 -4.12
CA VAL A 13 -4.20 1.64 -3.29
C VAL A 13 -3.53 0.80 -2.22
N TRP A 14 -3.79 1.16 -0.97
CA TRP A 14 -3.22 0.53 0.20
C TRP A 14 -4.30 -0.11 1.06
N ALA A 15 -4.06 -1.34 1.50
CA ALA A 15 -4.79 -1.94 2.61
C ALA A 15 -4.07 -1.59 3.90
N VAL A 16 -4.81 -1.04 4.86
CA VAL A 16 -4.30 -0.67 6.18
C VAL A 16 -4.74 -1.71 7.21
N PRO A 17 -3.88 -2.05 8.18
CA PRO A 17 -4.26 -2.98 9.25
C PRO A 17 -5.33 -2.38 10.17
N GLU A 18 -6.04 -3.25 10.89
CA GLU A 18 -6.94 -2.83 11.96
C GLU A 18 -6.19 -2.07 13.06
N GLN A 19 -6.92 -1.25 13.83
CA GLN A 19 -6.33 -0.26 14.73
C GLN A 19 -5.26 -0.84 15.68
N SER A 20 -5.53 -1.96 16.35
CA SER A 20 -4.59 -2.58 17.30
C SER A 20 -3.28 -2.99 16.61
N THR A 21 -3.38 -3.69 15.48
CA THR A 21 -2.22 -4.10 14.68
C THR A 21 -1.50 -2.90 14.07
N SER A 22 -2.24 -1.87 13.66
CA SER A 22 -1.67 -0.61 13.16
C SER A 22 -0.81 0.07 14.24
N GLU A 23 -1.27 0.12 15.48
CA GLU A 23 -0.53 0.74 16.59
C GLU A 23 0.75 -0.05 16.90
N GLU A 24 0.69 -1.38 16.96
CA GLU A 24 1.87 -2.23 17.15
C GLU A 24 2.92 -2.04 16.04
N LEU A 25 2.49 -2.11 14.78
CA LEU A 25 3.39 -1.93 13.64
C LEU A 25 3.93 -0.50 13.57
N GLN A 26 3.12 0.51 13.88
CA GLN A 26 3.57 1.90 13.89
C GLN A 26 4.64 2.14 14.95
N ASN A 27 4.55 1.51 16.12
CA ASN A 27 5.58 1.58 17.15
C ASN A 27 6.91 0.99 16.68
N ILE A 28 6.87 -0.15 15.98
CA ILE A 28 8.04 -0.77 15.35
C ILE A 28 8.64 0.19 14.31
N ILE A 29 7.83 0.68 13.38
CA ILE A 29 8.25 1.61 12.33
C ILE A 29 8.90 2.87 12.93
N ASN A 30 8.26 3.49 13.92
CA ASN A 30 8.78 4.69 14.59
C ASN A 30 10.13 4.44 15.27
N THR A 31 10.26 3.29 15.95
CA THR A 31 11.51 2.91 16.64
C THR A 31 12.67 2.82 15.66
N TYR A 32 12.47 2.16 14.52
CA TYR A 32 13.52 2.01 13.52
C TYR A 32 13.76 3.28 12.71
N ALA A 33 12.71 4.03 12.37
CA ALA A 33 12.82 5.33 11.71
C ALA A 33 13.67 6.30 12.53
N GLN A 34 13.43 6.37 13.84
CA GLN A 34 14.25 7.18 14.75
C GLN A 34 15.69 6.67 14.82
N ARG A 35 15.90 5.36 14.97
CA ARG A 35 17.24 4.78 15.10
C ARG A 35 18.09 4.95 13.83
N LEU A 36 17.48 4.82 12.66
CA LEU A 36 18.15 4.85 11.36
C LEU A 36 18.11 6.23 10.70
N GLN A 37 17.44 7.21 11.33
CA GLN A 37 17.25 8.57 10.80
C GLN A 37 16.52 8.58 9.45
N THR A 38 15.50 7.73 9.32
CA THR A 38 14.67 7.62 8.12
C THR A 38 13.29 8.22 8.39
N PRO A 39 12.52 8.58 7.35
CA PRO A 39 11.14 8.99 7.53
C PRO A 39 10.31 7.87 8.16
N SER A 40 9.40 8.23 9.08
CA SER A 40 8.34 7.32 9.50
C SER A 40 7.20 7.33 8.47
N PHE A 41 6.47 6.23 8.40
CA PHE A 41 5.35 6.04 7.49
C PHE A 41 4.27 5.18 8.16
N LEU A 42 3.07 5.16 7.57
CA LEU A 42 1.96 4.35 8.07
C LEU A 42 2.13 2.89 7.69
N PRO A 43 1.85 1.91 8.56
CA PRO A 43 1.87 0.50 8.19
C PRO A 43 0.81 0.22 7.12
N HIS A 44 1.23 -0.30 5.97
CA HIS A 44 0.33 -0.58 4.87
C HIS A 44 0.83 -1.71 3.97
N MET A 45 -0.11 -2.46 3.40
CA MET A 45 0.13 -3.38 2.29
C MET A 45 -0.27 -2.69 1.00
N THR A 46 0.66 -2.61 0.04
CA THR A 46 0.31 -2.09 -1.29
C THR A 46 -0.49 -3.15 -2.05
N VAL A 47 -1.75 -2.81 -2.38
CA VAL A 47 -2.64 -3.65 -3.19
C VAL A 47 -2.48 -3.32 -4.66
N LEU A 48 -2.37 -2.04 -4.99
CA LEU A 48 -2.15 -1.56 -6.35
C LEU A 48 -1.27 -0.31 -6.34
N SER A 49 -0.39 -0.16 -7.32
CA SER A 49 0.48 1.01 -7.45
C SER A 49 0.40 1.60 -8.86
N GLY A 50 0.71 2.88 -8.98
CA GLY A 50 0.86 3.53 -10.28
C GLY A 50 -0.46 3.67 -11.06
N VAL A 51 -1.58 3.84 -10.36
CA VAL A 51 -2.86 4.17 -10.97
C VAL A 51 -2.77 5.59 -11.55
N LYS A 52 -2.97 5.73 -12.86
CA LYS A 52 -2.83 7.02 -13.57
C LYS A 52 -4.10 7.41 -14.30
N GLY A 53 -4.17 8.68 -14.70
CA GLY A 53 -5.26 9.19 -15.55
C GLY A 53 -6.59 9.40 -14.83
N LEU A 54 -6.59 9.39 -13.49
CA LEU A 54 -7.75 9.73 -12.67
C LEU A 54 -7.52 11.08 -11.99
N SER A 55 -8.58 11.88 -11.88
CA SER A 55 -8.65 12.98 -10.92
C SER A 55 -8.76 12.45 -9.49
N ALA A 56 -8.50 13.30 -8.50
CA ALA A 56 -8.67 12.94 -7.09
C ALA A 56 -10.12 12.56 -6.73
N GLU A 57 -11.10 13.22 -7.34
CA GLU A 57 -12.52 12.92 -7.14
C GLU A 57 -12.89 11.54 -7.69
N GLU A 58 -12.48 11.24 -8.93
CA GLU A 58 -12.71 9.93 -9.55
C GLU A 58 -12.02 8.80 -8.77
N ALA A 59 -10.77 9.02 -8.37
CA ALA A 59 -10.03 8.06 -7.55
C ALA A 59 -10.75 7.79 -6.22
N THR A 60 -11.24 8.83 -5.55
CA THR A 60 -11.98 8.72 -4.28
C THR A 60 -13.29 7.95 -4.46
N ALA A 61 -14.07 8.28 -5.49
CA ALA A 61 -15.34 7.61 -5.77
C ALA A 61 -15.15 6.11 -6.05
N LYS A 62 -14.21 5.77 -6.95
CA LYS A 62 -13.90 4.38 -7.29
C LYS A 62 -13.32 3.59 -6.13
N LEU A 63 -12.44 4.20 -5.32
CA LEU A 63 -11.88 3.55 -4.14
C LEU A 63 -12.95 3.30 -3.07
N SER A 64 -13.92 4.21 -2.93
CA SER A 64 -15.04 4.04 -2.01
C SER A 64 -15.95 2.89 -2.43
N GLU A 65 -16.26 2.77 -3.73
CA GLU A 65 -17.02 1.64 -4.28
C GLU A 65 -16.28 0.31 -4.04
N LEU A 66 -14.99 0.28 -4.36
CA LEU A 66 -14.13 -0.88 -4.13
C LEU A 66 -14.14 -1.29 -2.65
N ALA A 67 -13.89 -0.34 -1.74
CA ALA A 67 -13.86 -0.60 -0.30
C ALA A 67 -15.20 -1.16 0.22
N ASN A 68 -16.33 -0.63 -0.25
CA ASN A 68 -17.66 -1.13 0.14
C ASN A 68 -17.97 -2.53 -0.40
N SER A 69 -17.32 -2.94 -1.49
CA SER A 69 -17.50 -4.26 -2.10
C SER A 69 -16.59 -5.35 -1.49
N MET A 70 -15.58 -4.94 -0.72
CA MET A 70 -14.56 -5.85 -0.17
C MET A 70 -14.84 -6.17 1.30
N ARG A 71 -14.51 -7.40 1.67
CA ARG A 71 -14.37 -7.80 3.07
C ARG A 71 -12.97 -7.46 3.60
N VAL A 72 -12.83 -7.43 4.92
CA VAL A 72 -11.52 -7.39 5.58
C VAL A 72 -10.68 -8.57 5.07
N LEU A 73 -9.44 -8.27 4.70
CA LEU A 73 -8.47 -9.24 4.17
C LEU A 73 -7.79 -9.97 5.32
N ASP A 74 -7.74 -11.29 5.24
CA ASP A 74 -6.93 -12.09 6.15
C ASP A 74 -5.49 -12.18 5.59
N VAL A 75 -4.55 -11.57 6.32
CA VAL A 75 -3.17 -11.38 5.88
C VAL A 75 -2.21 -12.03 6.85
N GLU A 76 -1.39 -12.94 6.34
CA GLU A 76 -0.36 -13.64 7.10
C GLU A 76 1.03 -13.18 6.61
N ILE A 77 1.85 -12.65 7.53
CA ILE A 77 3.26 -12.38 7.25
C ILE A 77 4.03 -13.70 7.39
N GLN A 78 4.58 -14.22 6.30
CA GLN A 78 5.39 -15.44 6.32
C GLN A 78 6.76 -15.20 6.95
N THR A 79 7.41 -14.10 6.58
CA THR A 79 8.72 -13.74 7.08
C THR A 79 8.96 -12.25 6.94
N VAL A 80 9.82 -11.69 7.78
CA VAL A 80 10.41 -10.37 7.57
C VAL A 80 11.72 -10.56 6.81
N THR A 81 11.95 -9.75 5.79
CA THR A 81 13.16 -9.81 4.95
C THR A 81 13.58 -8.41 4.50
N PHE A 82 14.69 -8.32 3.75
CA PHE A 82 15.28 -7.08 3.28
C PHE A 82 15.88 -7.24 1.88
N LYS A 83 16.04 -6.13 1.16
CA LYS A 83 16.84 -6.03 -0.06
C LYS A 83 17.80 -4.86 0.05
N GLU A 84 19.07 -5.10 -0.24
CA GLU A 84 20.15 -4.12 -0.03
C GLU A 84 20.09 -2.94 -1.02
N GLU A 85 19.56 -3.15 -2.23
CA GLU A 85 19.66 -2.18 -3.34
C GLU A 85 18.36 -1.40 -3.62
N LEU A 86 17.28 -1.69 -2.89
CA LEU A 86 15.96 -1.10 -3.16
C LEU A 86 15.47 -0.29 -1.97
N TYR A 87 15.45 1.04 -2.11
CA TYR A 87 15.07 2.01 -1.07
C TYR A 87 13.73 1.68 -0.37
N PHE A 88 12.71 1.30 -1.13
CA PHE A 88 11.37 0.96 -0.61
C PHE A 88 11.23 -0.51 -0.16
N GLN A 89 12.28 -1.31 -0.28
CA GLN A 89 12.32 -2.72 0.13
C GLN A 89 13.49 -2.98 1.09
N CYS A 90 13.89 -1.94 1.85
CA CYS A 90 14.92 -2.02 2.88
C CYS A 90 14.55 -3.01 3.99
N VAL A 91 13.31 -2.97 4.52
CA VAL A 91 12.77 -4.03 5.40
C VAL A 91 11.29 -4.20 5.10
N PHE A 92 10.83 -5.42 4.88
CA PHE A 92 9.42 -5.68 4.57
C PHE A 92 8.96 -7.06 5.02
N GLY A 93 7.65 -7.18 5.25
CA GLY A 93 6.99 -8.45 5.50
C GLY A 93 6.62 -9.10 4.17
N LEU A 94 7.17 -10.29 3.91
CA LEU A 94 6.71 -11.13 2.82
C LEU A 94 5.40 -11.78 3.25
N LEU A 95 4.35 -11.54 2.47
CA LEU A 95 3.02 -12.03 2.77
C LEU A 95 2.79 -13.40 2.14
N LYS A 96 1.96 -14.20 2.79
CA LYS A 96 1.44 -15.41 2.19
C LYS A 96 0.44 -15.04 1.10
N LEU A 97 0.73 -15.46 -0.12
CA LEU A 97 -0.18 -15.25 -1.23
C LEU A 97 -1.41 -16.13 -1.05
N THR A 98 -2.57 -15.51 -0.82
CA THR A 98 -3.87 -16.17 -0.72
C THR A 98 -4.76 -15.79 -1.90
N SER A 99 -5.83 -16.57 -2.11
CA SER A 99 -6.86 -16.23 -3.11
C SER A 99 -7.50 -14.87 -2.86
N ASP A 100 -7.65 -14.49 -1.60
CA ASP A 100 -8.30 -13.25 -1.19
C ASP A 100 -7.43 -12.04 -1.54
N LEU A 101 -6.11 -12.15 -1.36
CA LEU A 101 -5.16 -11.12 -1.81
C LEU A 101 -5.12 -10.98 -3.33
N LEU A 102 -5.14 -12.11 -4.06
CA LEU A 102 -5.20 -12.10 -5.52
C LEU A 102 -6.50 -11.46 -6.03
N GLN A 103 -7.63 -11.76 -5.38
CA GLN A 103 -8.91 -11.16 -5.71
C GLN A 103 -8.92 -9.66 -5.40
N ALA A 104 -8.39 -9.24 -4.25
CA ALA A 104 -8.28 -7.83 -3.89
C ALA A 104 -7.43 -7.05 -4.90
N HIS A 105 -6.29 -7.61 -5.33
CA HIS A 105 -5.46 -7.03 -6.38
C HIS A 105 -6.21 -6.94 -7.72
N GLY A 106 -6.91 -8.02 -8.12
CA GLY A 106 -7.70 -8.05 -9.35
C GLY A 106 -8.82 -7.01 -9.35
N ARG A 107 -9.53 -6.86 -8.22
CA ARG A 107 -10.57 -5.85 -8.04
C ARG A 107 -10.00 -4.44 -8.02
N ALA A 108 -8.85 -4.24 -7.39
CA ALA A 108 -8.19 -2.93 -7.40
C ALA A 108 -7.82 -2.48 -8.81
N LYS A 109 -7.44 -3.39 -9.72
CA LYS A 109 -7.14 -3.06 -11.13
C LYS A 109 -8.34 -2.46 -11.87
N GLU A 110 -9.57 -2.68 -11.40
CA GLU A 110 -10.77 -2.07 -11.98
C GLU A 110 -10.86 -0.55 -11.67
N VAL A 111 -10.07 -0.06 -10.70
CA VAL A 111 -10.00 1.38 -10.37
C VAL A 111 -9.39 2.16 -11.55
N GLY A 112 -8.33 1.64 -12.19
CA GLY A 112 -7.73 2.27 -13.36
C GLY A 112 -6.46 1.58 -13.82
N ASP A 113 -5.89 2.08 -14.92
CA ASP A 113 -4.67 1.53 -15.52
C ASP A 113 -3.49 1.66 -14.54
N SER A 114 -2.87 0.53 -14.24
CA SER A 114 -1.78 0.38 -13.26
C SER A 114 -0.58 -0.35 -13.86
N LEU A 115 0.61 -0.10 -13.34
CA LEU A 115 1.78 -0.93 -13.62
C LEU A 115 1.72 -2.21 -12.76
N GLU A 116 2.03 -3.37 -13.35
CA GLU A 116 2.05 -4.65 -12.63
C GLU A 116 3.10 -4.63 -11.52
N GLN A 117 2.71 -4.90 -10.27
CA GLN A 117 3.62 -5.12 -9.14
C GLN A 117 3.04 -6.13 -8.14
N GLU A 118 3.93 -6.81 -7.41
CA GLU A 118 3.60 -7.78 -6.38
C GLU A 118 3.09 -7.10 -5.09
N ALA A 119 2.14 -7.72 -4.40
CA ALA A 119 1.63 -7.25 -3.12
C ALA A 119 2.67 -7.48 -2.00
N LEU A 120 3.17 -6.39 -1.42
CA LEU A 120 4.16 -6.40 -0.35
C LEU A 120 3.67 -5.55 0.82
N LEU A 121 3.85 -6.04 2.04
CA LEU A 121 3.70 -5.25 3.25
C LEU A 121 5.06 -4.61 3.57
N VAL A 122 5.18 -3.30 3.42
CA VAL A 122 6.43 -2.59 3.72
C VAL A 122 6.47 -2.28 5.21
N ILE A 123 7.54 -2.72 5.89
CA ILE A 123 7.73 -2.54 7.34
C ILE A 123 8.91 -1.59 7.63
N GLY A 124 9.59 -1.08 6.59
CA GLY A 124 10.58 -0.02 6.68
C GLY A 124 10.66 0.79 5.39
N SER A 125 10.62 2.13 5.49
CA SER A 125 10.94 3.03 4.39
C SER A 125 12.38 3.52 4.54
N GLY A 126 13.19 3.31 3.50
CA GLY A 126 14.53 3.88 3.37
C GLY A 126 15.59 3.12 4.15
N CYS A 127 16.43 2.41 3.42
CA CYS A 127 17.86 2.37 3.65
C CYS A 127 18.40 3.41 2.64
#